data_AF-A0A7S0HGW4-F1
#
_entry.id   AF-A0A7S0HGW4-F1
#
_cell.length_a   1.000
_cell.length_b   1.000
_cell.length_c   1.000
_cell.angle_alpha   90.00
_cell.angle_beta   90.00
_cell.angle_gamma   90.00
#
_symmetry.space_group_name_H-M   'P 1'
#
loop_
_entity.id
_entity.type
_entity.pdbx_description
1 polymer ?
#
loop_
_entity_poly.entity_id
_entity_poly.type
_entity_poly.pdbx_seq_one_letter_code
_entity_poly.pdbx_strand_id
1 'polypeptide(L)'
;VRAMARGRLRRGAVLISKEKKAGSDAEGKFKLYHTFRTQLGRAQPHQVLAINRGEALKVLSASVEIDEDVRAAFEASARGHFTRAPAPPGEHASWRGALDDAIADGTKRLLVPSLEREWRRELTEAAEDKSFLVYSTNLRQKLLQPPLKGHVVAAIDPGLRTGCKVAVVSATGSVLATDTLMLPFGGRGGDSKGGMYVQVRSKLMALLSEWAVSLVAIGNGTGNREAEGLVTDALTSQDKSTPPPKYLIVDESGASVYSASELAVLELPSMDVSIR
;
A
#
# COMPACT_ATOMS: atom_id res chain seq x y z
N VAL A 1 10.68 -5.86 -38.41
CA VAL A 1 9.88 -4.63 -38.14
C VAL A 1 9.51 -4.47 -36.67
N ARG A 2 8.80 -5.42 -36.03
CA ARG A 2 8.33 -5.30 -34.64
C ARG A 2 9.43 -5.02 -33.59
N ALA A 3 10.54 -5.75 -33.62
CA ALA A 3 11.66 -5.51 -32.69
C ALA A 3 12.27 -4.10 -32.84
N MET A 4 12.39 -3.62 -34.09
CA MET A 4 12.85 -2.26 -34.40
C MET A 4 11.85 -1.20 -33.89
N ALA A 5 10.55 -1.44 -34.11
CA ALA A 5 9.49 -0.58 -33.61
C ALA A 5 9.49 -0.49 -32.08
N ARG A 6 9.64 -1.63 -31.40
CA ARG A 6 9.71 -1.72 -29.95
C ARG A 6 10.80 -0.82 -29.39
N GLY A 7 12.01 -0.87 -29.93
CA GLY A 7 13.12 -0.03 -29.45
C GLY A 7 12.97 1.45 -29.80
N ARG A 8 12.50 1.78 -31.00
CA ARG A 8 12.41 3.17 -31.48
C ARG A 8 11.23 3.92 -30.88
N LEU A 9 10.04 3.31 -30.89
CA LEU A 9 8.81 3.92 -30.39
C LEU A 9 8.82 4.05 -28.86
N ARG A 10 9.49 3.14 -28.14
CA ARG A 10 9.59 3.19 -26.66
C ARG A 10 10.24 4.48 -26.15
N ARG A 11 11.12 5.12 -26.92
CA ARG A 11 11.75 6.40 -26.53
C ARG A 11 10.76 7.57 -26.50
N GLY A 12 9.77 7.54 -27.39
CA GLY A 12 8.68 8.52 -27.44
C GLY A 12 7.41 8.06 -26.70
N ALA A 13 7.44 6.89 -26.04
CA ALA A 13 6.28 6.33 -25.37
C ALA A 13 6.08 6.97 -24.00
N VAL A 14 4.86 7.43 -23.75
CA VAL A 14 4.45 8.12 -22.54
C VAL A 14 3.26 7.38 -21.93
N LEU A 15 3.41 6.90 -20.70
CA LEU A 15 2.34 6.34 -19.90
C LEU A 15 1.46 7.48 -19.39
N ILE A 16 0.16 7.37 -19.65
CA ILE A 16 -0.84 8.35 -19.25
C ILE A 16 -1.93 7.64 -18.45
N SER A 17 -2.37 8.27 -17.37
CA SER A 17 -3.52 7.85 -16.58
C SER A 17 -4.49 9.00 -16.45
N LYS A 18 -5.78 8.71 -16.67
CA LYS A 18 -6.89 9.65 -16.60
C LYS A 18 -8.00 9.10 -15.71
N GLU A 19 -8.74 9.98 -15.05
CA GLU A 19 -9.97 9.56 -14.36
C GLU A 19 -11.01 9.07 -15.39
N LYS A 20 -11.61 7.91 -15.13
CA LYS A 20 -12.54 7.28 -16.07
C LYS A 20 -13.90 7.97 -16.12
N LYS A 21 -14.41 8.37 -14.95
CA LYS A 21 -15.64 9.15 -14.79
C LYS A 21 -15.41 10.17 -13.68
N ALA A 22 -15.80 11.43 -13.91
CA ALA A 22 -15.67 12.46 -12.90
C ALA A 22 -16.38 12.05 -11.60
N GLY A 23 -15.66 12.07 -10.49
CA GLY A 23 -16.18 11.69 -9.17
C GLY A 23 -16.16 10.17 -8.89
N SER A 24 -15.46 9.39 -9.71
CA SER A 24 -15.30 7.95 -9.47
C SER A 24 -14.36 7.65 -8.29
N ASP A 25 -13.48 8.58 -7.94
CA ASP A 25 -12.62 8.52 -6.76
C ASP A 25 -13.26 9.20 -5.54
N ALA A 26 -14.32 8.60 -5.00
CA ALA A 26 -15.06 9.16 -3.86
C ALA A 26 -14.18 9.42 -2.61
N GLU A 27 -13.13 8.62 -2.42
CA GLU A 27 -12.22 8.71 -1.28
C GLU A 27 -10.97 9.55 -1.58
N GLY A 28 -10.74 9.93 -2.84
CA GLY A 28 -9.58 10.71 -3.24
C GLY A 28 -8.24 9.97 -3.22
N LYS A 29 -8.25 8.62 -3.27
CA LYS A 29 -7.06 7.77 -3.16
C LYS A 29 -6.17 7.84 -4.40
N PHE A 30 -6.74 8.18 -5.55
CA PHE A 30 -6.08 8.17 -6.86
C PHE A 30 -5.90 9.57 -7.46
N LYS A 31 -6.20 10.65 -6.71
CA LYS A 31 -6.07 12.05 -7.14
C LYS A 31 -4.77 12.38 -7.88
N LEU A 32 -3.62 11.87 -7.39
CA LEU A 32 -2.32 12.07 -8.03
C LEU A 32 -2.21 11.49 -9.44
N TYR A 33 -3.10 10.54 -9.78
CA TYR A 33 -3.10 9.79 -11.02
C TYR A 33 -4.24 10.17 -11.99
N HIS A 34 -5.04 11.20 -11.67
CA HIS A 34 -6.13 11.69 -12.53
C HIS A 34 -5.63 12.38 -13.80
N THR A 35 -4.45 13.00 -13.75
CA THR A 35 -3.78 13.70 -14.86
C THR A 35 -2.30 13.32 -14.90
N PHE A 36 -2.02 12.04 -14.72
CA PHE A 36 -0.65 11.55 -14.65
C PHE A 36 -0.09 11.28 -16.04
N ARG A 37 1.14 11.74 -16.26
CA ARG A 37 1.88 11.58 -17.51
C ARG A 37 3.36 11.37 -17.19
N THR A 38 3.96 10.28 -17.67
CA THR A 38 5.39 10.03 -17.50
C THR A 38 5.96 9.24 -18.67
N GLN A 39 7.25 9.45 -18.97
CA GLN A 39 7.93 8.62 -19.96
C GLN A 39 7.91 7.15 -19.50
N LEU A 40 7.67 6.23 -20.42
CA LEU A 40 7.49 4.81 -20.11
C LEU A 40 8.71 4.22 -19.37
N GLY A 41 9.93 4.64 -19.75
CA GLY A 41 11.17 4.23 -19.08
C GLY A 41 11.44 4.88 -17.72
N ARG A 42 10.66 5.89 -17.32
CA ARG A 42 10.78 6.60 -16.03
C ARG A 42 9.65 6.26 -15.05
N ALA A 43 8.67 5.47 -15.49
CA ALA A 43 7.57 5.04 -14.64
C ALA A 43 8.11 4.24 -13.44
N GLN A 44 7.78 4.70 -12.23
CA GLN A 44 8.22 4.02 -11.02
C GLN A 44 7.31 2.83 -10.69
N PRO A 45 7.84 1.73 -10.13
CA PRO A 45 7.05 0.56 -9.75
C PRO A 45 5.79 0.86 -8.94
N HIS A 46 5.89 1.70 -7.91
CA HIS A 46 4.74 2.08 -7.08
C HIS A 46 3.66 2.86 -7.86
N GLN A 47 4.06 3.64 -8.88
CA GLN A 47 3.12 4.36 -9.75
C GLN A 47 2.37 3.39 -10.65
N VAL A 48 3.09 2.43 -11.25
CA VAL A 48 2.50 1.38 -12.09
C VAL A 48 1.47 0.57 -11.30
N LEU A 49 1.82 0.12 -10.09
CA LEU A 49 0.90 -0.64 -9.24
C LEU A 49 -0.32 0.19 -8.81
N ALA A 50 -0.14 1.46 -8.48
CA ALA A 50 -1.24 2.36 -8.11
C ALA A 50 -2.22 2.58 -9.28
N ILE A 51 -1.69 2.79 -10.48
CA ILE A 51 -2.49 2.95 -11.71
C ILE A 51 -3.25 1.67 -12.03
N ASN A 52 -2.57 0.52 -12.03
CA ASN A 52 -3.19 -0.79 -12.27
C ASN A 52 -4.32 -1.07 -11.27
N ARG A 53 -4.11 -0.74 -9.98
CA ARG A 53 -5.15 -0.86 -8.95
C ARG A 53 -6.33 0.06 -9.23
N GLY A 54 -6.08 1.32 -9.62
CA GLY A 54 -7.14 2.26 -9.96
C GLY A 54 -7.95 1.83 -11.19
N GLU A 55 -7.32 1.20 -12.18
CA GLU A 55 -8.03 0.60 -13.32
C GLU A 55 -8.87 -0.61 -12.94
N ALA A 56 -8.37 -1.50 -12.08
CA ALA A 56 -9.11 -2.65 -11.58
C ALA A 56 -10.38 -2.23 -10.81
N LEU A 57 -10.27 -1.14 -10.05
CA LEU A 57 -11.40 -0.49 -9.36
C LEU A 57 -12.28 0.38 -10.27
N LYS A 58 -11.97 0.44 -11.59
CA LYS A 58 -12.69 1.23 -12.61
C LYS A 58 -12.70 2.75 -12.35
N VAL A 59 -11.76 3.25 -11.55
CA VAL A 59 -11.58 4.67 -11.22
C VAL A 59 -10.69 5.36 -12.27
N LEU A 60 -9.61 4.69 -12.67
CA LEU A 60 -8.65 5.19 -13.66
C LEU A 60 -8.80 4.48 -15.00
N SER A 61 -8.25 5.09 -16.04
CA SER A 61 -8.00 4.53 -17.36
C SER A 61 -6.57 4.87 -17.75
N ALA A 62 -5.75 3.86 -18.06
CA ALA A 62 -4.36 4.06 -18.44
C ALA A 62 -4.08 3.63 -19.87
N SER A 63 -3.32 4.45 -20.58
CA SER A 63 -2.93 4.20 -21.96
C SER A 63 -1.49 4.64 -22.22
N VAL A 64 -0.89 4.13 -23.29
CA VAL A 64 0.41 4.61 -23.77
C VAL A 64 0.21 5.44 -25.03
N GLU A 65 0.56 6.72 -24.96
CA GLU A 65 0.63 7.59 -26.13
C GLU A 65 2.08 7.63 -26.63
N ILE A 66 2.27 7.68 -27.94
CA ILE A 66 3.59 7.81 -28.56
C ILE A 66 3.68 9.20 -29.17
N ASP A 67 4.80 9.86 -28.93
CA ASP A 67 5.14 11.13 -29.55
C ASP A 67 5.04 11.08 -31.08
N GLU A 68 4.40 12.09 -31.66
CA GLU A 68 4.07 12.11 -33.09
C GLU A 68 5.33 12.14 -33.95
N ASP A 69 6.36 12.88 -33.56
CA ASP A 69 7.61 12.98 -34.31
C ASP A 69 8.34 11.63 -34.31
N VAL A 70 8.32 10.93 -33.18
CA VAL A 70 8.90 9.58 -33.06
C VAL A 70 8.13 8.57 -33.91
N ARG A 71 6.80 8.68 -33.96
CA ARG A 71 5.95 7.85 -34.81
C ARG A 71 6.23 8.12 -36.29
N ALA A 72 6.23 9.37 -36.72
CA ALA A 72 6.50 9.77 -38.10
C ALA A 72 7.89 9.32 -38.56
N ALA A 73 8.91 9.46 -37.71
CA ALA A 73 10.27 8.97 -38.00
C ALA A 73 10.32 7.45 -38.15
N PHE A 74 9.55 6.70 -37.37
CA PHE A 74 9.43 5.25 -37.53
C PHE A 74 8.75 4.88 -38.86
N GLU A 75 7.63 5.54 -39.20
CA GLU A 75 6.89 5.30 -40.44
C GLU A 75 7.73 5.64 -41.68
N ALA A 76 8.48 6.74 -41.66
CA ALA A 76 9.44 7.10 -42.70
C ALA A 76 10.53 6.04 -42.87
N SER A 77 11.07 5.53 -41.76
CA SER A 77 12.06 4.45 -41.81
C SER A 77 11.47 3.13 -42.29
N ALA A 78 10.20 2.83 -41.99
CA ALA A 78 9.51 1.64 -42.48
C ALA A 78 9.32 1.73 -44.00
N ARG A 79 8.88 2.90 -44.49
CA ARG A 79 8.73 3.18 -45.92
C ARG A 79 10.03 3.01 -46.67
N GLY A 80 11.12 3.60 -46.18
CA GLY A 80 12.45 3.46 -46.76
C GLY A 80 12.98 2.02 -46.78
N HIS A 81 12.45 1.14 -45.94
CA HIS A 81 12.77 -0.29 -45.99
C HIS A 81 12.08 -0.99 -47.16
N PHE A 82 10.80 -0.66 -47.43
CA PHE A 82 10.02 -1.25 -48.51
C PHE A 82 10.35 -0.66 -49.89
N THR A 83 10.79 0.60 -49.96
CA THR A 83 11.15 1.27 -51.21
C THR A 83 12.63 1.16 -51.57
N ARG A 84 13.42 0.37 -50.82
CA ARG A 84 14.88 0.24 -51.00
C ARG A 84 15.29 -0.55 -52.25
N ALA A 85 14.35 -1.26 -52.89
CA ALA A 85 14.62 -1.99 -54.11
C ALA A 85 14.74 -1.02 -55.32
N PRO A 86 15.67 -1.26 -56.26
CA PRO A 86 15.72 -0.49 -57.49
C PRO A 86 14.46 -0.82 -58.30
N ALA A 87 13.45 0.06 -58.25
CA ALA A 87 12.38 -0.01 -59.23
C ALA A 87 12.62 1.03 -60.32
N PRO A 88 12.15 0.77 -61.55
CA PRO A 88 12.21 1.71 -62.65
C PRO A 88 11.66 3.10 -62.27
N PRO A 89 12.18 4.18 -62.86
CA PRO A 89 11.62 5.52 -62.69
C PRO A 89 10.11 5.52 -63.03
N GLY A 90 9.26 5.85 -62.06
CA GLY A 90 7.80 5.95 -62.23
C GLY A 90 6.97 4.81 -61.66
N GLU A 91 7.53 3.61 -61.46
CA GLU A 91 6.76 2.44 -60.99
C GLU A 91 6.31 2.56 -59.54
N HIS A 92 7.15 3.14 -58.69
CA HIS A 92 6.79 3.44 -57.30
C HIS A 92 5.66 4.48 -57.18
N ALA A 93 5.44 5.34 -58.18
CA ALA A 93 4.47 6.44 -58.07
C ALA A 93 3.02 5.96 -57.93
N SER A 94 2.70 4.84 -58.57
CA SER A 94 1.34 4.33 -58.65
C SER A 94 0.84 3.72 -57.34
N TRP A 95 1.72 3.14 -56.52
CA TRP A 95 1.34 2.45 -55.27
C TRP A 95 1.92 3.08 -53.99
N ARG A 96 2.80 4.09 -54.09
CA ARG A 96 3.40 4.76 -52.93
C ARG A 96 2.37 5.29 -51.94
N GLY A 97 1.33 5.98 -52.41
CA GLY A 97 0.27 6.49 -51.54
C GLY A 97 -0.43 5.37 -50.75
N ALA A 98 -0.79 4.28 -51.42
CA ALA A 98 -1.41 3.13 -50.77
C ALA A 98 -0.48 2.44 -49.75
N LEU A 99 0.83 2.36 -50.03
CA LEU A 99 1.81 1.86 -49.05
C LEU A 99 1.88 2.77 -47.82
N ASP A 100 1.88 4.08 -48.02
CA ASP A 100 1.97 5.06 -46.94
C ASP A 100 0.76 5.00 -46.02
N ASP A 101 -0.43 4.90 -46.61
CA ASP A 101 -1.69 4.71 -45.88
C ASP A 101 -1.69 3.38 -45.12
N ALA A 102 -1.20 2.30 -45.74
CA ALA A 102 -1.09 0.99 -45.09
C ALA A 102 -0.09 0.99 -43.92
N ILE A 103 1.04 1.69 -44.04
CA ILE A 103 2.01 1.85 -42.95
C ILE A 103 1.42 2.66 -41.81
N ALA A 104 0.74 3.77 -42.10
CA ALA A 104 0.11 4.62 -41.08
C ALA A 104 -1.02 3.88 -40.35
N ASP A 105 -1.93 3.21 -41.07
CA ASP A 105 -3.00 2.40 -40.47
C ASP A 105 -2.43 1.23 -39.66
N GLY A 106 -1.50 0.47 -40.25
CA GLY A 106 -0.87 -0.67 -39.57
C GLY A 106 -0.11 -0.25 -38.31
N THR A 107 0.56 0.90 -38.34
CA THR A 107 1.26 1.45 -37.16
C THR A 107 0.26 1.84 -36.08
N LYS A 108 -0.73 2.66 -36.42
CA LYS A 108 -1.71 3.20 -35.47
C LYS A 108 -2.64 2.13 -34.88
N ARG A 109 -3.21 1.26 -35.71
CA ARG A 109 -4.29 0.35 -35.31
C ARG A 109 -3.81 -1.00 -34.81
N LEU A 110 -2.65 -1.47 -35.27
CA LEU A 110 -2.18 -2.83 -34.97
C LEU A 110 -0.89 -2.81 -34.13
N LEU A 111 0.13 -2.09 -34.58
CA LEU A 111 1.46 -2.14 -33.97
C LEU A 111 1.49 -1.44 -32.61
N VAL A 112 1.00 -0.20 -32.53
CA VAL A 112 0.99 0.57 -31.28
C VAL A 112 0.17 -0.10 -30.18
N PRO A 113 -1.10 -0.52 -30.39
CA PRO A 113 -1.87 -1.22 -29.35
C PRO A 113 -1.28 -2.57 -28.95
N SER A 114 -0.55 -3.24 -29.86
CA SER A 114 0.16 -4.46 -29.50
C SER A 114 1.40 -4.20 -28.64
N LEU A 115 2.18 -3.16 -28.96
CA LEU A 115 3.36 -2.76 -28.18
C LEU A 115 2.98 -2.17 -26.82
N GLU A 116 1.88 -1.42 -26.75
CA GLU A 116 1.32 -0.91 -25.50
C GLU A 116 1.03 -2.05 -24.52
N ARG A 117 0.29 -3.08 -24.94
CA ARG A 117 0.00 -4.24 -24.09
C ARG A 117 1.27 -4.94 -23.62
N GLU A 118 2.26 -5.09 -24.49
CA GLU A 118 3.56 -5.69 -24.17
C GLU A 118 4.32 -4.86 -23.14
N TRP A 119 4.47 -3.55 -23.35
CA TRP A 119 5.16 -2.66 -22.42
C TRP A 119 4.46 -2.53 -21.07
N ARG A 120 3.12 -2.47 -21.07
CA ARG A 120 2.33 -2.42 -19.84
C ARG A 120 2.48 -3.72 -19.03
N ARG A 121 2.56 -4.86 -19.70
CA ARG A 121 2.85 -6.14 -19.07
C ARG A 121 4.25 -6.15 -18.47
N GLU A 122 5.28 -5.76 -19.22
CA GLU A 122 6.66 -5.66 -18.70
C GLU A 122 6.76 -4.74 -17.48
N LEU A 123 6.10 -3.58 -17.52
CA LEU A 123 6.08 -2.65 -16.39
C LEU A 123 5.40 -3.25 -15.16
N THR A 124 4.30 -4.00 -15.37
CA THR A 124 3.58 -4.67 -14.28
C THR A 124 4.44 -5.76 -13.65
N GLU A 125 5.00 -6.67 -14.46
CA GLU A 125 5.86 -7.76 -13.99
C GLU A 125 7.06 -7.20 -13.19
N ALA A 126 7.77 -6.21 -13.75
CA ALA A 126 8.90 -5.56 -13.06
C ALA A 126 8.49 -4.85 -11.76
N ALA A 127 7.28 -4.29 -11.71
CA ALA A 127 6.79 -3.61 -10.52
C ALA A 127 6.37 -4.59 -9.41
N GLU A 128 5.73 -5.70 -9.78
CA GLU A 128 5.35 -6.79 -8.89
C GLU A 128 6.58 -7.47 -8.30
N ASP A 129 7.59 -7.79 -9.11
CA ASP A 129 8.85 -8.38 -8.66
C ASP A 129 9.55 -7.51 -7.60
N LYS A 130 9.61 -6.20 -7.86
CA LYS A 130 10.20 -5.25 -6.90
C LYS A 130 9.38 -5.16 -5.62
N SER A 131 8.05 -5.17 -5.74
CA SER A 131 7.14 -5.14 -4.57
C SER A 131 7.30 -6.40 -3.73
N PHE A 132 7.38 -7.56 -4.36
CA PHE A 132 7.62 -8.85 -3.72
C PHE A 132 8.94 -8.84 -2.94
N LEU A 133 10.03 -8.35 -3.53
CA LEU A 133 11.32 -8.25 -2.85
C LEU A 133 11.26 -7.35 -1.61
N VAL A 134 10.53 -6.23 -1.68
CA VAL A 134 10.34 -5.35 -0.52
C VAL A 134 9.53 -6.04 0.57
N TYR A 135 8.43 -6.70 0.21
CA TYR A 135 7.60 -7.43 1.17
C TYR A 135 8.34 -8.61 1.81
N SER A 136 9.08 -9.39 1.02
CA SER A 136 9.86 -10.52 1.53
C SER A 136 10.96 -10.05 2.48
N THR A 137 11.63 -8.94 2.16
CA THR A 137 12.66 -8.36 3.02
C THR A 137 12.06 -7.85 4.33
N ASN A 138 10.95 -7.13 4.27
CA ASN A 138 10.26 -6.62 5.45
C ASN A 138 9.73 -7.75 6.34
N LEU A 139 9.14 -8.79 5.75
CA LEU A 139 8.65 -9.96 6.48
C LEU A 139 9.82 -10.69 7.16
N ARG A 140 10.92 -10.92 6.44
CA ARG A 140 12.12 -11.54 7.00
C ARG A 140 12.65 -10.73 8.19
N GLN A 141 12.72 -9.41 8.07
CA GLN A 141 13.16 -8.55 9.17
C GLN A 141 12.26 -8.68 10.39
N LYS A 142 10.93 -8.74 10.20
CA LYS A 142 9.98 -8.96 11.30
C LYS A 142 10.16 -10.32 11.98
N LEU A 143 10.28 -11.39 11.20
CA LEU A 143 10.46 -12.75 11.72
C LEU A 143 11.79 -12.95 12.47
N LEU A 144 12.81 -12.16 12.13
CA LEU A 144 14.14 -12.21 12.76
C LEU A 144 14.31 -11.20 13.90
N GLN A 145 13.24 -10.50 14.32
CA GLN A 145 13.32 -9.62 15.47
C GLN A 145 13.61 -10.46 16.73
N PRO A 146 14.64 -10.09 17.52
CA PRO A 146 14.92 -10.79 18.76
C PRO A 146 13.71 -10.75 19.70
N PRO A 147 13.28 -11.89 20.26
CA PRO A 147 12.14 -11.92 21.18
C PRO A 147 12.52 -11.31 22.52
N LEU A 148 11.58 -10.57 23.13
CA LEU A 148 11.70 -10.08 24.50
C LEU A 148 11.18 -11.14 25.47
N LYS A 149 12.10 -11.84 26.16
CA LYS A 149 11.79 -12.94 27.07
C LYS A 149 11.74 -12.48 28.53
N GLY A 150 10.98 -13.21 29.36
CA GLY A 150 10.98 -13.02 30.81
C GLY A 150 10.14 -11.83 31.30
N HIS A 151 9.33 -11.24 30.43
CA HIS A 151 8.47 -10.10 30.76
C HIS A 151 7.01 -10.53 30.86
N VAL A 152 6.31 -10.07 31.91
CA VAL A 152 4.85 -9.96 31.88
C VAL A 152 4.50 -8.72 31.07
N VAL A 153 3.67 -8.90 30.04
CA VAL A 153 3.37 -7.89 29.02
C VAL A 153 1.89 -7.52 29.06
N ALA A 154 1.58 -6.23 29.14
CA ALA A 154 0.24 -5.75 28.79
C ALA A 154 0.23 -5.31 27.32
N ALA A 155 -0.44 -6.08 26.47
CA ALA A 155 -0.66 -5.75 25.07
C ALA A 155 -1.91 -4.90 24.93
N ILE A 156 -1.81 -3.79 24.21
CA ILE A 156 -2.89 -2.84 23.99
C ILE A 156 -3.13 -2.71 22.49
N ASP A 157 -4.29 -3.18 22.02
CA ASP A 157 -4.81 -2.93 20.67
C ASP A 157 -5.59 -1.61 20.70
N PRO A 158 -5.07 -0.51 20.10
CA PRO A 158 -5.74 0.77 20.13
C PRO A 158 -7.03 0.73 19.32
N GLY A 159 -8.09 1.30 19.89
CA GLY A 159 -9.33 1.49 19.17
C GLY A 159 -9.99 2.78 19.61
N LEU A 160 -10.49 3.53 18.62
CA LEU A 160 -11.27 4.73 18.91
C LEU A 160 -12.67 4.32 19.41
N ARG A 161 -13.65 4.22 18.51
CA ARG A 161 -15.05 3.91 18.84
C ARG A 161 -15.26 2.63 19.66
N THR A 162 -14.41 1.62 19.50
CA THR A 162 -14.53 0.31 20.19
C THR A 162 -13.75 0.23 21.50
N GLY A 163 -13.03 1.29 21.88
CA GLY A 163 -12.09 1.27 22.98
C GLY A 163 -10.79 0.53 22.66
N CYS A 164 -9.80 0.73 23.54
CA CYS A 164 -8.52 0.03 23.53
C CYS A 164 -8.68 -1.32 24.24
N LYS A 165 -8.41 -2.42 23.55
CA LYS A 165 -8.45 -3.74 24.18
C LYS A 165 -7.10 -4.01 24.82
N VAL A 166 -7.12 -4.59 26.00
CA VAL A 166 -5.93 -4.88 26.80
C VAL A 166 -5.92 -6.36 27.09
N ALA A 167 -4.80 -7.02 26.81
CA ALA A 167 -4.53 -8.38 27.22
C ALA A 167 -3.23 -8.41 28.03
N VAL A 168 -3.28 -8.94 29.25
CA VAL A 168 -2.10 -9.17 30.07
C VAL A 168 -1.64 -10.60 29.85
N VAL A 169 -0.39 -10.77 29.43
CA VAL A 169 0.20 -12.05 29.08
C VAL A 169 1.41 -12.31 29.98
N SER A 170 1.50 -13.52 30.52
CA SER A 170 2.60 -13.95 31.39
C SER A 170 3.91 -14.08 30.61
N ALA A 171 5.03 -14.20 31.33
CA ALA A 171 6.33 -14.45 30.72
C ALA A 171 6.42 -15.77 29.90
N THR A 172 5.43 -16.66 30.05
CA THR A 172 5.32 -17.93 29.31
C THR A 172 4.32 -17.88 28.15
N GLY A 173 3.61 -16.77 27.96
CA GLY A 173 2.63 -16.60 26.88
C GLY A 173 1.17 -16.89 27.28
N SER A 174 0.89 -17.31 28.52
CA SER A 174 -0.49 -17.50 28.98
C SER A 174 -1.20 -16.17 29.22
N VAL A 175 -2.45 -16.06 28.78
CA VAL A 175 -3.30 -14.89 29.06
C VAL A 175 -3.73 -14.92 30.53
N LEU A 176 -3.45 -13.83 31.25
CA LEU A 176 -3.73 -13.65 32.67
C LEU A 176 -5.01 -12.85 32.90
N ALA A 177 -5.19 -11.77 32.13
CA ALA A 177 -6.35 -10.90 32.22
C ALA A 177 -6.62 -10.23 30.88
N THR A 178 -7.87 -9.84 30.66
CA THR A 178 -8.31 -9.10 29.47
C THR A 178 -9.27 -8.00 29.89
N ASP A 179 -9.22 -6.86 29.23
CA ASP A 179 -10.12 -5.75 29.48
C ASP A 179 -10.33 -4.89 28.23
N THR A 180 -11.35 -4.04 28.24
CA THR A 180 -11.58 -3.02 27.20
C THR A 180 -11.68 -1.65 27.86
N LEU A 181 -10.72 -0.79 27.53
CA LEU A 181 -10.60 0.57 28.03
C LEU A 181 -11.25 1.55 27.05
N MET A 182 -12.42 2.06 27.44
CA MET A 182 -13.16 3.05 26.65
C MET A 182 -12.57 4.45 26.84
N LEU A 183 -11.70 4.87 25.92
CA LEU A 183 -11.17 6.23 25.91
C LEU A 183 -12.26 7.24 25.51
N PRO A 184 -12.36 8.40 26.18
CA PRO A 184 -13.26 9.46 25.76
C PRO A 184 -12.73 10.16 24.49
N PHE A 185 -13.46 10.08 23.38
CA PHE A 185 -13.08 10.74 22.12
C PHE A 185 -13.74 12.11 21.97
N GLY A 186 -12.90 13.15 21.84
CA GLY A 186 -13.21 14.32 21.01
C GLY A 186 -14.48 15.11 21.35
N GLY A 187 -14.66 15.54 22.59
CA GLY A 187 -15.44 16.76 22.84
C GLY A 187 -14.65 17.96 22.34
N ARG A 188 -15.09 18.61 21.26
CA ARG A 188 -14.61 19.94 20.88
C ARG A 188 -14.94 20.90 22.02
N GLY A 189 -13.92 21.37 22.72
CA GLY A 189 -14.08 22.31 23.83
C GLY A 189 -13.28 21.82 25.01
N GLY A 190 -12.27 22.60 25.40
CA GLY A 190 -11.43 22.30 26.54
C GLY A 190 -12.28 22.04 27.77
N ASP A 191 -12.19 20.82 28.29
CA ASP A 191 -12.33 20.54 29.70
C ASP A 191 -11.45 19.32 30.00
N SER A 192 -10.26 19.62 30.52
CA SER A 192 -9.59 18.90 31.60
C SER A 192 -10.02 17.45 31.79
N LYS A 193 -9.27 16.49 31.22
CA LYS A 193 -9.23 15.04 31.59
C LYS A 193 -10.38 14.63 32.53
N GLY A 194 -11.60 14.54 31.99
CA GLY A 194 -12.81 14.37 32.80
C GLY A 194 -12.79 13.09 33.63
N GLY A 195 -13.76 12.92 34.54
CA GLY A 195 -13.82 11.79 35.47
C GLY A 195 -13.67 10.41 34.79
N MET A 196 -14.17 10.24 33.57
CA MET A 196 -14.01 9.01 32.79
C MET A 196 -12.54 8.72 32.43
N TYR A 197 -11.77 9.73 32.03
CA TYR A 197 -10.34 9.55 31.73
C TYR A 197 -9.57 9.11 32.98
N VAL A 198 -9.88 9.71 34.13
CA VAL A 198 -9.27 9.34 35.42
C VAL A 198 -9.64 7.90 35.80
N GLN A 199 -10.90 7.50 35.61
CA GLN A 199 -11.35 6.12 35.86
C GLN A 199 -10.61 5.12 34.96
N VAL A 200 -10.51 5.38 33.66
CA VAL A 200 -9.79 4.52 32.71
C VAL A 200 -8.30 4.42 33.05
N ARG A 201 -7.66 5.54 33.41
CA ARG A 201 -6.27 5.56 33.87
C ARG A 201 -6.08 4.73 35.14
N SER A 202 -6.94 4.90 36.13
CA SER A 202 -6.89 4.13 37.38
C SER A 202 -7.10 2.64 37.12
N LYS A 203 -8.00 2.27 36.21
CA LYS A 203 -8.25 0.87 35.81
C LYS A 203 -7.01 0.25 35.16
N LEU A 204 -6.37 0.98 34.25
CA LEU A 204 -5.10 0.56 33.65
C LEU A 204 -4.01 0.38 34.71
N MET A 205 -3.85 1.33 35.63
CA MET A 205 -2.85 1.21 36.71
C MET A 205 -3.11 0.01 37.62
N ALA A 206 -4.38 -0.27 37.95
CA ALA A 206 -4.76 -1.43 38.75
C ALA A 206 -4.34 -2.73 38.04
N LEU A 207 -4.65 -2.88 36.75
CA LEU A 207 -4.23 -4.03 35.93
C LEU A 207 -2.71 -4.18 35.87
N LEU A 208 -1.98 -3.09 35.66
CA LEU A 208 -0.51 -3.13 35.59
C LEU A 208 0.11 -3.56 36.91
N SER A 209 -0.44 -3.09 38.03
CA SER A 209 0.06 -3.40 39.38
C SER A 209 -0.32 -4.81 39.84
N GLU A 210 -1.56 -5.24 39.58
CA GLU A 210 -2.09 -6.56 39.99
C GLU A 210 -1.25 -7.70 39.41
N TRP A 211 -0.85 -7.57 38.15
CA TRP A 211 -0.12 -8.61 37.42
C TRP A 211 1.39 -8.37 37.35
N ALA A 212 1.91 -7.39 38.09
CA ALA A 212 3.33 -7.00 38.07
C ALA A 212 3.88 -6.85 36.63
N VAL A 213 3.12 -6.12 35.79
CA VAL A 213 3.48 -5.91 34.39
C VAL A 213 4.81 -5.18 34.32
N SER A 214 5.72 -5.70 33.50
CA SER A 214 7.06 -5.14 33.30
C SER A 214 7.21 -4.39 31.97
N LEU A 215 6.31 -4.67 31.02
CA LEU A 215 6.34 -4.14 29.67
C LEU A 215 4.92 -3.87 29.15
N VAL A 216 4.71 -2.73 28.51
CA VAL A 216 3.46 -2.40 27.81
C VAL A 216 3.73 -2.35 26.31
N ALA A 217 3.03 -3.17 25.53
CA ALA A 217 3.13 -3.18 24.08
C ALA A 217 1.89 -2.52 23.49
N ILE A 218 2.06 -1.46 22.70
CA ILE A 218 0.95 -0.69 22.12
C ILE A 218 0.95 -0.88 20.61
N GLY A 219 -0.16 -1.33 20.04
CA GLY A 219 -0.33 -1.44 18.58
C GLY A 219 -0.13 -0.10 17.87
N ASN A 220 0.41 -0.13 16.66
CA ASN A 220 0.61 1.06 15.82
C ASN A 220 -0.63 1.45 15.00
N GLY A 221 -1.80 0.90 15.33
CA GLY A 221 -3.07 1.14 14.65
C GLY A 221 -3.78 2.45 14.90
N THR A 222 -5.07 2.42 14.60
CA THR A 222 -5.95 3.60 14.73
C THR A 222 -6.22 3.91 16.19
N GLY A 223 -5.80 5.08 16.65
CA GLY A 223 -5.91 5.49 18.06
C GLY A 223 -4.64 5.25 18.89
N ASN A 224 -3.51 4.92 18.24
CA ASN A 224 -2.25 4.68 18.93
C ASN A 224 -1.77 5.89 19.76
N ARG A 225 -1.99 7.12 19.30
CA ARG A 225 -1.54 8.34 19.97
C ARG A 225 -2.30 8.55 21.27
N GLU A 226 -3.60 8.32 21.24
CA GLU A 226 -4.48 8.40 22.39
C GLU A 226 -4.15 7.30 23.42
N ALA A 227 -3.88 6.07 22.95
CA ALA A 227 -3.45 4.96 23.79
C ALA A 227 -2.07 5.22 24.42
N GLU A 228 -1.10 5.69 23.64
CA GLU A 228 0.24 6.07 24.13
C GLU A 228 0.15 7.19 25.17
N GLY A 229 -0.70 8.19 24.93
CA GLY A 229 -0.97 9.26 25.90
C GLY A 229 -1.54 8.72 27.22
N LEU A 230 -2.50 7.80 27.17
CA LEU A 230 -3.05 7.13 28.35
C LEU A 230 -1.98 6.34 29.12
N VAL A 231 -1.17 5.56 28.42
CA VAL A 231 -0.09 4.76 29.03
C VAL A 231 0.93 5.68 29.68
N THR A 232 1.41 6.70 28.97
CA THR A 232 2.39 7.66 29.51
C THR A 232 1.86 8.37 30.75
N ASP A 233 0.61 8.83 30.72
CA ASP A 233 -0.06 9.46 31.87
C ASP A 233 -0.19 8.48 33.06
N ALA A 234 -0.52 7.21 32.81
CA ALA A 234 -0.62 6.20 33.85
C ALA A 234 0.74 5.95 34.50
N LEU A 235 1.79 5.75 33.71
CA LEU A 235 3.14 5.44 34.18
C LEU A 235 3.81 6.60 34.91
N THR A 236 3.55 7.84 34.50
CA THR A 236 4.08 9.04 35.17
C THR A 236 3.36 9.38 36.48
N SER A 237 2.13 8.88 36.65
CA SER A 237 1.32 9.09 37.85
C SER A 237 1.56 8.05 38.96
N GLN A 238 2.37 7.03 38.72
CA GLN A 238 2.72 6.03 39.73
C GLN A 238 3.63 6.60 40.82
N ASP A 239 3.51 6.03 42.02
CA ASP A 239 4.40 6.31 43.13
C ASP A 239 5.84 5.87 42.81
N LYS A 240 6.83 6.68 43.19
CA LYS A 240 8.25 6.51 42.82
C LYS A 240 8.93 5.33 43.52
N SER A 241 8.23 4.63 44.42
CA SER A 241 8.73 3.51 45.19
C SER A 241 9.04 2.27 44.34
N THR A 242 8.39 2.12 43.18
CA THR A 242 8.63 1.02 42.23
C THR A 242 8.91 1.58 40.84
N PRO A 243 9.93 1.10 40.12
CA PRO A 243 10.17 1.55 38.74
C PRO A 243 8.96 1.17 37.87
N PRO A 244 8.38 2.12 37.11
CA PRO A 244 7.23 1.83 36.26
C PRO A 244 7.63 0.88 35.11
N PRO A 245 6.68 0.10 34.56
CA PRO A 245 6.96 -0.69 33.37
C PRO A 245 7.40 0.18 32.21
N LYS A 246 8.23 -0.40 31.33
CA LYS A 246 8.61 0.25 30.07
C LYS A 246 7.47 0.07 29.08
N TYR A 247 7.38 0.93 28.07
CA TYR A 247 6.46 0.72 26.96
C TYR A 247 7.17 0.76 25.60
N LEU A 248 6.59 0.11 24.60
CA LEU A 248 7.01 0.18 23.21
C LEU A 248 5.81 0.16 22.27
N ILE A 249 6.03 0.65 21.05
CA ILE A 249 5.07 0.51 19.96
C ILE A 249 5.39 -0.75 19.17
N VAL A 250 4.39 -1.57 18.92
CA VAL A 250 4.48 -2.81 18.14
C VAL A 250 3.67 -2.70 16.85
N ASP A 251 4.09 -3.43 15.82
CA ASP A 251 3.31 -3.54 14.60
C ASP A 251 2.15 -4.52 14.79
N GLU A 252 0.92 -4.05 14.59
CA GLU A 252 -0.29 -4.86 14.71
C GLU A 252 -0.64 -5.61 13.40
N SER A 253 0.18 -5.45 12.36
CA SER A 253 -0.02 -6.10 11.07
C SER A 253 -0.17 -7.62 11.24
N GLY A 254 -1.37 -8.14 10.95
CA GLY A 254 -1.71 -9.55 11.05
C GLY A 254 -2.50 -9.95 12.31
N ALA A 255 -2.59 -9.10 13.33
CA ALA A 255 -3.35 -9.40 14.55
C ALA A 255 -4.84 -9.63 14.25
N SER A 256 -5.47 -8.75 13.45
CA SER A 256 -6.87 -8.89 13.03
C SER A 256 -7.13 -10.10 12.11
N VAL A 257 -6.12 -10.56 11.38
CA VAL A 257 -6.21 -11.77 10.56
C VAL A 257 -6.13 -13.01 11.46
N TYR A 258 -5.22 -12.99 12.44
CA TYR A 258 -5.12 -14.05 13.45
C TYR A 258 -6.41 -14.17 14.26
N SER A 259 -6.93 -13.08 14.81
CA SER A 259 -8.08 -13.12 15.73
C SER A 259 -9.35 -13.72 15.11
N ALA A 260 -9.52 -13.53 13.80
CA ALA A 260 -10.62 -14.09 13.00
C ALA A 260 -10.31 -15.48 12.39
N SER A 261 -9.11 -16.01 12.60
CA SER A 261 -8.70 -17.31 12.05
C SER A 261 -9.27 -18.49 12.84
N GLU A 262 -9.43 -19.63 12.17
CA GLU A 262 -9.81 -20.89 12.81
C GLU A 262 -8.80 -21.31 13.89
N LEU A 263 -7.51 -21.02 13.68
CA LEU A 263 -6.47 -21.32 14.67
C LEU A 263 -6.68 -20.54 15.97
N ALA A 264 -6.98 -19.25 15.91
CA ALA A 264 -7.23 -18.45 17.12
C ALA A 264 -8.51 -18.90 17.85
N VAL A 265 -9.53 -19.39 17.12
CA VAL A 265 -10.71 -20.01 17.75
C VAL A 265 -10.32 -21.28 18.52
N LEU A 266 -9.38 -22.07 18.00
CA LEU A 266 -8.89 -23.28 18.66
C LEU A 266 -8.00 -22.96 19.87
N GLU A 267 -7.13 -21.95 19.76
CA GLU A 267 -6.21 -21.55 20.84
C GLU A 267 -6.93 -20.80 21.98
N LEU A 268 -7.90 -19.95 21.65
CA LEU A 268 -8.59 -19.04 22.59
C LEU A 268 -10.13 -19.13 22.44
N PRO A 269 -10.74 -20.31 22.66
CA PRO A 269 -12.15 -20.56 22.33
C PRO A 269 -13.14 -19.72 23.14
N SER A 270 -12.80 -19.38 24.38
CA SER A 270 -13.65 -18.59 25.28
C SER A 270 -13.50 -17.07 25.11
N MET A 271 -12.58 -16.61 24.27
CA MET A 271 -12.33 -15.17 24.05
C MET A 271 -13.10 -14.65 22.84
N ASP A 272 -13.53 -13.40 22.94
CA ASP A 272 -14.15 -12.67 21.82
C ASP A 272 -13.11 -12.33 20.74
N VAL A 273 -13.55 -12.29 19.49
CA VAL A 273 -12.69 -11.99 18.31
C VAL A 273 -11.98 -10.65 18.43
N SER A 274 -12.54 -9.68 19.15
CA SER A 274 -11.91 -8.36 19.34
C SER A 274 -10.80 -8.33 20.40
N ILE A 275 -10.68 -9.38 21.23
CA ILE A 275 -9.70 -9.51 22.32
C ILE A 275 -8.56 -10.45 21.97
N ARG A 276 -8.82 -11.48 21.14
CA ARG A 276 -7.81 -12.43 20.65
C ARG A 276 -6.70 -11.74 19.85
#